data_AF-A0A538A983-F1
#
_entry.id   AF-A0A538A983-F1
#
_cell.length_a   1.000
_cell.length_b   1.000
_cell.length_c   1.000
_cell.angle_alpha   90.00
_cell.angle_beta   90.00
_cell.angle_gamma   90.00
#
_symmetry.space_group_name_H-M   'P 1'
#
loop_
_entity.id
_entity.type
_entity.pdbx_description
1 polymer ?
#
loop_
_entity_poly.entity_id
_entity_poly.type
_entity_poly.pdbx_seq_one_letter_code
_entity_poly.pdbx_strand_id
1 'polypeptide(L)'
;MFGAAHGLPNGTATVIALLLFAGAIGKSAQIPLHVWLPDAMEGPTPVSALIHAATMVTAGVYLVVRAHPIFEASSSALTVVAVVGIVTAIYAGLSAIGQDDIKRMLAYSTMSQLGFMFFGAGMRAYGAAIFLLVTHAFFKACLFLGAGSVMHGLPDDETDLMKMGGLARPMPVTALTWAVSAAAMAGIPPLSGFFSKDQVISSASLAGRPGFWVAALAGAFLTAVYMGRGTFLAFFGRPRYDGHPHDPPAPMRIVLLALGALAVIGGILGLSASNG
;
A
#
# COMPACT_ATOMS: atom_id res chain seq x y z
N MET A 1 -4.44 6.10 28.48
CA MET A 1 -5.42 5.01 28.20
C MET A 1 -4.86 3.62 28.48
N PHE A 2 -3.56 3.31 28.28
CA PHE A 2 -3.00 1.97 28.53
C PHE A 2 -2.05 1.86 29.75
N GLY A 3 -2.21 2.69 30.79
CA GLY A 3 -1.28 2.72 31.93
C GLY A 3 -1.12 1.40 32.69
N ALA A 4 -2.10 0.49 32.60
CA ALA A 4 -2.04 -0.84 33.22
C ALA A 4 -1.35 -1.91 32.36
N ALA A 5 -1.01 -1.63 31.09
CA ALA A 5 -0.48 -2.64 30.17
C ALA A 5 0.88 -3.21 30.62
N HIS A 6 1.72 -2.40 31.26
CA HIS A 6 3.03 -2.83 31.77
C HIS A 6 2.93 -3.72 33.03
N GLY A 7 1.77 -3.77 33.68
CA GLY A 7 1.49 -4.65 34.82
C GLY A 7 0.86 -5.99 34.45
N LEU A 8 0.60 -6.25 33.16
CA LEU A 8 -0.02 -7.49 32.71
C LEU A 8 0.98 -8.65 32.76
N PRO A 9 0.58 -9.84 33.25
CA PRO A 9 1.36 -11.06 33.04
C PRO A 9 1.62 -11.29 31.54
N ASN A 10 2.82 -11.71 31.19
CA ASN A 10 3.26 -11.84 29.79
C ASN A 10 2.31 -12.70 28.93
N GLY A 11 1.81 -13.82 29.48
CA GLY A 11 0.84 -14.68 28.79
C GLY A 11 -0.48 -13.96 28.49
N THR A 12 -1.01 -13.23 29.46
CA THR A 12 -2.23 -12.44 29.31
C THR A 12 -2.06 -11.33 28.27
N ALA A 13 -0.95 -10.59 28.33
CA ALA A 13 -0.63 -9.56 27.34
C ALA A 13 -0.53 -10.15 25.92
N THR A 14 0.10 -11.32 25.79
CA THR A 14 0.22 -12.04 24.50
C THR A 14 -1.16 -12.40 23.94
N VAL A 15 -2.04 -13.00 24.75
CA VAL A 15 -3.38 -13.39 24.30
C VAL A 15 -4.19 -12.17 23.88
N ILE A 16 -4.21 -11.10 24.68
CA ILE A 16 -4.92 -9.87 24.35
C ILE A 16 -4.38 -9.27 23.05
N ALA A 17 -3.06 -9.16 22.92
CA ALA A 17 -2.42 -8.62 21.71
C ALA A 17 -2.77 -9.43 20.47
N LEU A 18 -2.74 -10.76 20.55
CA LEU A 18 -3.06 -11.63 19.41
C LEU A 18 -4.54 -11.61 19.03
N LEU A 19 -5.46 -11.47 19.99
CA LEU A 19 -6.89 -11.31 19.71
C LEU A 19 -7.18 -9.96 19.03
N LEU A 20 -6.56 -8.88 19.51
CA LEU A 20 -6.63 -7.58 18.85
C LEU A 20 -6.03 -7.65 17.44
N PHE A 21 -4.90 -8.35 17.30
CA PHE A 21 -4.26 -8.54 16.01
C PHE A 21 -5.10 -9.38 15.05
N ALA A 22 -5.83 -10.40 15.52
CA ALA A 22 -6.76 -11.16 14.68
C ALA A 22 -7.86 -10.26 14.08
N GLY A 23 -8.38 -9.30 14.85
CA GLY A 23 -9.27 -8.26 14.32
C GLY A 23 -8.59 -7.36 13.28
N ALA A 24 -7.33 -6.99 13.51
CA ALA A 24 -6.53 -6.21 12.55
C ALA A 24 -6.25 -6.98 11.25
N ILE A 25 -5.96 -8.29 11.34
CA ILE A 25 -5.77 -9.18 10.19
C ILE A 25 -7.00 -9.15 9.28
N GLY A 26 -8.21 -9.30 9.86
CA GLY A 26 -9.45 -9.24 9.10
C GLY A 26 -9.67 -7.87 8.44
N LYS A 27 -9.51 -6.77 9.19
CA LYS A 27 -9.75 -5.41 8.67
C LYS A 27 -8.76 -4.96 7.61
N SER A 28 -7.50 -5.38 7.72
CA SER A 28 -6.43 -4.98 6.81
C SER A 28 -6.03 -6.10 5.85
N ALA A 29 -6.87 -7.13 5.69
CA ALA A 29 -6.68 -8.22 4.73
C ALA A 29 -5.29 -8.86 4.80
N GLN A 30 -4.82 -9.13 6.01
CA GLN A 30 -3.56 -9.87 6.20
C GLN A 30 -3.82 -11.37 6.09
N ILE A 31 -2.77 -12.14 5.81
CA ILE A 31 -2.88 -13.61 5.81
C ILE A 31 -3.30 -14.08 7.20
N PRO A 32 -4.28 -15.00 7.33
CA PRO A 32 -4.98 -15.73 6.26
C PRO A 32 -6.34 -15.13 5.83
N LEU A 33 -6.77 -14.01 6.41
CA LEU A 33 -8.07 -13.40 6.13
C LEU A 33 -8.01 -12.38 4.98
N HIS A 34 -7.12 -12.60 4.02
CA HIS A 34 -6.83 -11.65 2.95
C HIS A 34 -7.77 -11.72 1.75
N VAL A 35 -8.47 -12.84 1.59
CA VAL A 35 -9.21 -13.21 0.37
C VAL A 35 -10.30 -12.20 -0.03
N TRP A 36 -10.87 -11.45 0.92
CA TRP A 36 -11.97 -10.52 0.63
C TRP A 36 -11.52 -9.25 -0.10
N LEU A 37 -10.25 -8.85 0.03
CA LEU A 37 -9.80 -7.54 -0.44
C LEU A 37 -9.66 -7.46 -1.98
N PRO A 38 -9.14 -8.50 -2.68
CA PRO A 38 -9.20 -8.53 -4.14
C PRO A 38 -10.62 -8.53 -4.70
N ASP A 39 -11.58 -9.15 -4.00
CA ASP A 39 -12.97 -9.25 -4.44
C ASP A 39 -13.75 -7.94 -4.22
N ALA A 40 -13.29 -7.07 -3.32
CA ALA A 40 -13.81 -5.70 -3.16
C ALA A 40 -13.63 -4.81 -4.41
N MET A 41 -12.96 -5.32 -5.46
CA MET A 41 -12.80 -4.65 -6.76
C MET A 41 -14.05 -4.67 -7.65
N GLU A 42 -15.10 -5.40 -7.28
CA GLU A 42 -16.40 -5.30 -7.96
C GLU A 42 -17.06 -3.92 -7.76
N GLY A 43 -16.71 -3.21 -6.67
CA GLY A 43 -17.25 -1.89 -6.38
C GLY A 43 -16.77 -0.80 -7.35
N PRO A 44 -17.48 0.34 -7.44
CA PRO A 44 -17.05 1.49 -8.23
C PRO A 44 -15.67 1.99 -7.82
N THR A 45 -14.86 2.44 -8.78
CA THR A 45 -13.45 2.79 -8.54
C THR A 45 -13.23 3.87 -7.46
N PRO A 46 -14.09 4.91 -7.31
CA PRO A 46 -13.97 5.83 -6.18
C PRO A 46 -14.16 5.17 -4.81
N VAL A 47 -15.03 4.14 -4.73
CA VAL A 47 -15.24 3.36 -3.50
C VAL A 47 -14.00 2.53 -3.20
N SER A 48 -13.43 1.85 -4.22
CA SER A 48 -12.17 1.13 -4.09
C SER A 48 -11.03 2.07 -3.64
N ALA A 49 -10.94 3.29 -4.19
CA ALA A 49 -9.95 4.28 -3.77
C ALA A 49 -10.09 4.62 -2.27
N LEU A 50 -11.31 4.86 -1.78
CA LEU A 50 -11.54 5.18 -0.37
C LEU A 50 -11.19 4.01 0.56
N ILE A 51 -11.67 2.80 0.24
CA ILE A 51 -11.47 1.58 1.04
C ILE A 51 -9.99 1.21 1.11
N HIS A 52 -9.29 1.27 -0.03
CA HIS A 52 -7.92 0.77 -0.16
C HIS A 52 -6.86 1.80 0.18
N ALA A 53 -7.18 3.10 0.20
CA ALA A 53 -6.21 4.13 0.50
C ALA A 53 -6.38 4.70 1.91
N ALA A 54 -7.61 5.06 2.30
CA ALA A 54 -7.83 5.99 3.42
C ALA A 54 -8.49 5.38 4.66
N THR A 55 -9.50 4.51 4.51
CA THR A 55 -10.42 4.21 5.62
C THR A 55 -10.39 2.76 6.11
N MET A 56 -10.88 1.82 5.31
CA MET A 56 -11.23 0.48 5.80
C MET A 56 -10.00 -0.31 6.23
N VAL A 57 -9.00 -0.36 5.36
CA VAL A 57 -7.80 -1.16 5.60
C VAL A 57 -6.79 -0.51 6.54
N THR A 58 -6.85 0.81 6.72
CA THR A 58 -5.93 1.56 7.59
C THR A 58 -6.26 1.38 9.08
N ALA A 59 -7.52 1.06 9.39
CA ALA A 59 -8.00 0.86 10.76
C ALA A 59 -7.26 -0.26 11.51
N GLY A 60 -6.87 -1.35 10.84
CA GLY A 60 -6.14 -2.44 11.49
C GLY A 60 -4.71 -2.04 11.88
N VAL A 61 -4.02 -1.30 11.02
CA VAL A 61 -2.69 -0.73 11.34
C VAL A 61 -2.82 0.28 12.49
N TYR A 62 -3.81 1.17 12.41
CA TYR A 62 -4.07 2.14 13.47
C TYR A 62 -4.34 1.46 14.82
N LEU A 63 -5.13 0.37 14.85
CA LEU A 63 -5.38 -0.42 16.05
C LEU A 63 -4.07 -0.89 16.69
N VAL A 64 -3.19 -1.54 15.92
CA VAL A 64 -1.90 -2.06 16.42
C VAL A 64 -1.02 -0.93 16.95
N VAL A 65 -0.89 0.17 16.19
CA VAL A 65 -0.08 1.32 16.59
C VAL A 65 -0.62 1.99 17.85
N ARG A 66 -1.94 2.17 17.97
CA ARG A 66 -2.55 2.79 19.15
C ARG A 66 -2.48 1.89 20.38
N ALA A 67 -2.65 0.60 20.20
CA ALA A 67 -2.53 -0.40 21.25
C ALA A 67 -1.08 -0.85 21.50
N HIS A 68 -0.07 -0.15 20.94
CA HIS A 68 1.34 -0.56 21.07
C HIS A 68 1.79 -0.87 22.51
N PRO A 69 1.34 -0.21 23.59
CA PRO A 69 1.79 -0.57 24.95
C PRO A 69 1.39 -1.99 25.36
N ILE A 70 0.31 -2.52 24.79
CA ILE A 70 -0.13 -3.92 24.97
C ILE A 70 0.78 -4.86 24.18
N PHE A 71 1.08 -4.52 22.93
CA PHE A 71 1.98 -5.32 22.08
C PHE A 71 3.41 -5.35 22.62
N GLU A 72 3.91 -4.23 23.17
CA GLU A 72 5.24 -4.15 23.77
C GLU A 72 5.41 -5.01 25.01
N ALA A 73 4.33 -5.29 25.75
CA ALA A 73 4.34 -6.22 26.86
C ALA A 73 4.53 -7.69 26.42
N SER A 74 4.49 -7.99 25.11
CA SER A 74 4.76 -9.33 24.55
C SER A 74 5.62 -9.29 23.28
N SER A 75 6.91 -9.62 23.43
CA SER A 75 7.83 -9.82 22.29
C SER A 75 7.38 -10.92 21.33
N SER A 76 6.65 -11.93 21.82
CA SER A 76 6.07 -12.99 20.99
C SER A 76 4.97 -12.44 20.09
N ALA A 77 4.05 -11.63 20.63
CA ALA A 77 3.00 -11.00 19.84
C ALA A 77 3.59 -10.07 18.75
N LEU A 78 4.56 -9.23 19.10
CA LEU A 78 5.25 -8.37 18.12
C LEU A 78 5.93 -9.16 17.00
N THR A 79 6.55 -10.30 17.34
CA THR A 79 7.16 -11.18 16.33
C THR A 79 6.11 -11.78 15.40
N VAL A 80 4.95 -12.17 15.91
CA VAL A 80 3.82 -12.62 15.08
C VAL A 80 3.35 -11.51 14.14
N VAL A 81 3.20 -10.27 14.64
CA VAL A 81 2.83 -9.12 13.79
C VAL A 81 3.85 -8.90 12.67
N ALA A 82 5.15 -8.93 12.99
CA ALA A 82 6.22 -8.77 12.01
C ALA A 82 6.20 -9.87 10.94
N VAL A 83 6.05 -11.14 11.36
CA VAL A 83 6.01 -12.29 10.45
C VAL A 83 4.78 -12.24 9.54
N VAL A 84 3.60 -12.02 10.10
CA VAL A 84 2.36 -11.94 9.30
C VAL A 84 2.44 -10.78 8.31
N GLY A 85 2.95 -9.61 8.75
CA GLY A 85 3.13 -8.45 7.88
C GLY A 85 4.04 -8.74 6.70
N ILE A 86 5.24 -9.30 6.94
CA ILE A 86 6.19 -9.54 5.85
C ILE A 86 5.77 -10.67 4.92
N VAL A 87 5.18 -11.74 5.45
CA VAL A 87 4.64 -12.84 4.65
C VAL A 87 3.49 -12.34 3.77
N THR A 88 2.60 -11.51 4.33
CA THR A 88 1.54 -10.85 3.55
C THR A 88 2.14 -9.96 2.46
N ALA A 89 3.17 -9.17 2.77
CA ALA A 89 3.80 -8.27 1.81
C ALA A 89 4.34 -9.00 0.56
N ILE A 90 5.02 -10.13 0.79
CA ILE A 90 5.62 -10.96 -0.27
C ILE A 90 4.55 -11.72 -1.05
N TYR A 91 3.63 -12.41 -0.37
CA TYR A 91 2.54 -13.14 -1.01
C TYR A 91 1.69 -12.22 -1.90
N ALA A 92 1.38 -11.03 -1.39
CA ALA A 92 0.66 -9.99 -2.12
C ALA A 92 1.42 -9.54 -3.37
N GLY A 93 2.71 -9.26 -3.23
CA GLY A 93 3.55 -8.81 -4.34
C GLY A 93 3.65 -9.86 -5.44
N LEU A 94 3.84 -11.13 -5.08
CA LEU A 94 3.85 -12.24 -6.04
C LEU A 94 2.51 -12.38 -6.76
N SER A 95 1.41 -12.30 -6.01
CA SER A 95 0.05 -12.40 -6.56
C SER A 95 -0.28 -11.24 -7.50
N ALA A 96 0.19 -10.03 -7.19
CA ALA A 96 0.00 -8.82 -8.02
C ALA A 96 0.65 -8.93 -9.39
N ILE A 97 1.81 -9.58 -9.50
CA ILE A 97 2.52 -9.77 -10.79
C ILE A 97 1.63 -10.52 -11.80
N GLY A 98 0.89 -11.52 -11.31
CA GLY A 98 0.02 -12.37 -12.13
C GLY A 98 -1.40 -11.83 -12.34
N GLN A 99 -1.71 -10.60 -11.89
CA GLN A 99 -3.04 -10.02 -12.15
C GLN A 99 -3.05 -9.29 -13.50
N ASP A 100 -4.00 -9.65 -14.36
CA ASP A 100 -4.25 -8.94 -15.62
C ASP A 100 -5.26 -7.81 -15.45
N ASP A 101 -6.13 -7.88 -14.44
CA ASP A 101 -7.04 -6.78 -14.10
C ASP A 101 -6.29 -5.67 -13.32
N ILE A 102 -6.38 -4.43 -13.79
CA ILE A 102 -5.70 -3.27 -13.21
C ILE A 102 -6.13 -2.99 -11.76
N LYS A 103 -7.41 -3.19 -11.42
CA LYS A 103 -7.95 -2.96 -10.08
C LYS A 103 -7.51 -4.07 -9.14
N ARG A 104 -7.59 -5.34 -9.56
CA ARG A 104 -7.10 -6.49 -8.77
C ARG A 104 -5.60 -6.39 -8.51
N MET A 105 -4.80 -6.02 -9.51
CA MET A 105 -3.37 -5.72 -9.32
C MET A 105 -3.16 -4.65 -8.23
N LEU A 106 -3.94 -3.56 -8.28
CA LEU A 106 -3.86 -2.51 -7.27
C LEU A 106 -4.35 -2.97 -5.89
N ALA A 107 -5.37 -3.83 -5.78
CA ALA A 107 -5.82 -4.39 -4.52
C ALA A 107 -4.74 -5.24 -3.84
N TYR A 108 -4.07 -6.11 -4.59
CA TYR A 108 -2.91 -6.85 -4.09
C TYR A 108 -1.76 -5.91 -3.71
N SER A 109 -1.54 -4.82 -4.46
CA SER A 109 -0.55 -3.81 -4.07
C SER A 109 -0.85 -3.16 -2.72
N THR A 110 -2.14 -2.88 -2.42
CA THR A 110 -2.58 -2.37 -1.11
C THR A 110 -2.30 -3.39 -0.01
N MET A 111 -2.65 -4.66 -0.24
CA MET A 111 -2.33 -5.73 0.70
C MET A 111 -0.83 -5.81 0.99
N SER A 112 0.00 -5.63 -0.04
CA SER A 112 1.45 -5.61 0.11
C SER A 112 1.94 -4.45 0.98
N GLN A 113 1.44 -3.23 0.73
CA GLN A 113 1.81 -2.05 1.52
C GLN A 113 1.34 -2.12 2.97
N LEU A 114 0.14 -2.66 3.23
CA LEU A 114 -0.33 -2.91 4.59
C LEU A 114 0.57 -3.94 5.30
N GLY A 115 1.01 -4.97 4.59
CA GLY A 115 1.99 -5.93 5.09
C GLY A 115 3.28 -5.25 5.57
N PHE A 116 3.79 -4.27 4.81
CA PHE A 116 4.91 -3.43 5.25
C PHE A 116 4.58 -2.62 6.52
N MET A 117 3.38 -2.04 6.61
CA MET A 117 2.97 -1.28 7.80
C MET A 117 2.90 -2.16 9.06
N PHE A 118 2.33 -3.37 8.96
CA PHE A 118 2.34 -4.34 10.07
C PHE A 118 3.74 -4.82 10.38
N PHE A 119 4.56 -5.08 9.37
CA PHE A 119 5.96 -5.41 9.56
C PHE A 119 6.69 -4.33 10.38
N GLY A 120 6.56 -3.06 10.00
CA GLY A 120 7.11 -1.93 10.75
C GLY A 120 6.59 -1.87 12.19
N ALA A 121 5.28 -2.04 12.39
CA ALA A 121 4.69 -2.07 13.73
C ALA A 121 5.21 -3.24 14.58
N GLY A 122 5.37 -4.44 14.00
CA GLY A 122 5.96 -5.60 14.67
C GLY A 122 7.45 -5.42 14.99
N MET A 123 8.14 -4.60 14.21
CA MET A 123 9.52 -4.15 14.46
C MET A 123 9.60 -2.98 15.46
N ARG A 124 8.48 -2.58 16.09
CA ARG A 124 8.36 -1.42 16.99
C ARG A 124 8.59 -0.07 16.32
N ALA A 125 8.61 -0.02 15.00
CA ALA A 125 8.73 1.21 14.21
C ALA A 125 7.35 1.83 13.93
N TYR A 126 6.60 2.14 14.99
CA TYR A 126 5.21 2.61 14.86
C TYR A 126 5.10 3.93 14.11
N GLY A 127 6.04 4.86 14.33
CA GLY A 127 6.10 6.13 13.59
C GLY A 127 6.29 5.89 12.09
N ALA A 128 7.22 5.01 11.72
CA ALA A 128 7.46 4.63 10.32
C ALA A 128 6.24 3.94 9.69
N ALA A 129 5.55 3.07 10.43
CA ALA A 129 4.31 2.42 9.98
C ALA A 129 3.19 3.43 9.68
N ILE A 130 3.00 4.43 10.55
CA ILE A 130 2.03 5.51 10.30
C ILE A 130 2.46 6.42 9.16
N PHE A 131 3.75 6.72 9.06
CA PHE A 131 4.26 7.52 7.95
C PHE A 131 4.05 6.81 6.60
N LEU A 132 4.31 5.50 6.53
CA LEU A 132 3.97 4.70 5.36
C LEU A 132 2.46 4.69 5.09
N LEU A 133 1.62 4.59 6.12
CA LEU A 133 0.16 4.65 5.99
C LEU A 133 -0.32 5.97 5.37
N VAL A 134 0.26 7.11 5.78
CA VAL A 134 -0.10 8.45 5.24
C VAL A 134 0.35 8.59 3.79
N THR A 135 1.61 8.27 3.50
CA THR A 135 2.13 8.35 2.11
C THR A 135 1.36 7.41 1.18
N HIS A 136 1.02 6.22 1.67
CA HIS A 136 0.15 5.27 0.98
C HIS A 136 -1.21 5.83 0.64
N ALA A 137 -1.87 6.53 1.57
CA ALA A 137 -3.17 7.14 1.29
C ALA A 137 -3.12 8.06 0.06
N PHE A 138 -2.02 8.80 -0.14
CA PHE A 138 -1.86 9.67 -1.31
C PHE A 138 -1.64 8.89 -2.61
N PHE A 139 -0.59 8.07 -2.67
CA PHE A 139 -0.25 7.39 -3.93
C PHE A 139 -1.26 6.29 -4.30
N LYS A 140 -1.91 5.60 -3.33
CA LYS A 140 -2.96 4.63 -3.65
C LYS A 140 -4.22 5.30 -4.15
N ALA A 141 -4.67 6.38 -3.50
CA ALA A 141 -5.84 7.09 -3.98
C ALA A 141 -5.61 7.59 -5.42
N CYS A 142 -4.43 8.14 -5.70
CA CYS A 142 -4.08 8.57 -7.06
C CYS A 142 -4.07 7.40 -8.06
N LEU A 143 -3.50 6.24 -7.68
CA LEU A 143 -3.46 5.08 -8.57
C LEU A 143 -4.83 4.46 -8.82
N PHE A 144 -5.69 4.35 -7.81
CA PHE A 144 -7.05 3.84 -8.00
C PHE A 144 -7.90 4.81 -8.84
N LEU A 145 -7.87 6.11 -8.55
CA LEU A 145 -8.59 7.10 -9.36
C LEU A 145 -7.99 7.20 -10.79
N GLY A 146 -6.68 6.98 -10.94
CA GLY A 146 -6.01 6.89 -12.24
C GLY A 146 -6.49 5.68 -13.03
N ALA A 147 -6.60 4.49 -12.41
CA ALA A 147 -7.22 3.32 -13.02
C ALA A 147 -8.68 3.60 -13.43
N GLY A 148 -9.45 4.27 -12.58
CA GLY A 148 -10.82 4.68 -12.91
C GLY A 148 -10.89 5.66 -14.10
N SER A 149 -9.87 6.52 -14.25
CA SER A 149 -9.75 7.42 -15.39
C SER A 149 -9.42 6.65 -16.68
N VAL A 150 -8.54 5.66 -16.59
CA VAL A 150 -8.23 4.75 -17.72
C VAL A 150 -9.46 3.99 -18.16
N MET A 151 -10.20 3.38 -17.22
CA MET A 151 -11.44 2.66 -17.52
C MET A 151 -12.46 3.58 -18.19
N HIS A 152 -12.71 4.76 -17.62
CA HIS A 152 -13.67 5.72 -18.15
C HIS A 152 -13.29 6.26 -19.54
N GLY A 153 -11.99 6.31 -19.85
CA GLY A 153 -11.47 6.73 -21.15
C GLY A 153 -11.45 5.60 -22.19
N LEU A 154 -11.60 4.34 -21.79
CA LEU A 154 -11.64 3.19 -22.70
C LEU A 154 -13.09 2.76 -22.97
N PRO A 155 -13.35 2.09 -24.11
CA PRO A 155 -14.63 1.44 -24.34
C PRO A 155 -14.96 0.44 -23.23
N ASP A 156 -16.25 0.30 -22.90
CA ASP A 156 -16.80 -0.72 -22.01
C ASP A 156 -16.18 -0.77 -20.59
N ASP A 157 -15.63 0.35 -20.10
CA ASP A 157 -14.95 0.43 -18.79
C ASP A 157 -13.84 -0.62 -18.62
N GLU A 158 -13.08 -0.89 -19.68
CA GLU A 158 -12.08 -1.97 -19.74
C GLU A 158 -11.07 -1.93 -18.57
N THR A 159 -10.90 -3.08 -17.91
CA THR A 159 -10.00 -3.26 -16.75
C THR A 159 -8.81 -4.17 -17.04
N ASP A 160 -8.85 -4.93 -18.13
CA ASP A 160 -7.80 -5.88 -18.52
C ASP A 160 -6.59 -5.15 -19.12
N LEU A 161 -5.46 -5.21 -18.41
CA LEU A 161 -4.16 -4.65 -18.82
C LEU A 161 -3.66 -5.20 -20.16
N MET A 162 -4.10 -6.41 -20.56
CA MET A 162 -3.70 -7.03 -21.81
C MET A 162 -4.38 -6.41 -23.04
N LYS A 163 -5.46 -5.66 -22.82
CA LYS A 163 -6.18 -4.88 -23.84
C LYS A 163 -5.88 -3.37 -23.78
N MET A 164 -4.98 -2.96 -22.88
CA MET A 164 -4.49 -1.58 -22.78
C MET A 164 -3.16 -1.40 -23.54
N GLY A 165 -2.61 -0.19 -23.54
CA GLY A 165 -1.28 0.09 -24.09
C GLY A 165 -1.22 1.42 -24.82
N GLY A 166 -0.10 2.13 -24.75
CA GLY A 166 0.06 3.41 -25.46
C GLY A 166 -0.84 4.56 -24.95
N LEU A 167 -1.46 4.42 -23.78
CA LEU A 167 -2.35 5.43 -23.21
C LEU A 167 -1.65 6.73 -22.78
N ALA A 168 -0.32 6.76 -22.71
CA ALA A 168 0.43 7.96 -22.31
C ALA A 168 0.19 9.18 -23.20
N ARG A 169 -0.05 8.98 -24.49
CA ARG A 169 -0.33 10.05 -25.45
C ARG A 169 -1.78 10.58 -25.37
N PRO A 170 -2.82 9.73 -25.41
CA PRO A 170 -4.21 10.21 -25.33
C PRO A 170 -4.62 10.67 -23.92
N MET A 171 -3.95 10.21 -22.87
CA MET A 171 -4.28 10.52 -21.47
C MET A 171 -3.07 11.05 -20.69
N PRO A 172 -2.44 12.16 -21.10
CA PRO A 172 -1.18 12.64 -20.54
C PRO A 172 -1.26 12.97 -19.04
N VAL A 173 -2.38 13.52 -18.55
CA VAL A 173 -2.53 13.85 -17.11
C VAL A 173 -2.65 12.59 -16.29
N THR A 174 -3.47 11.63 -16.74
CA THR A 174 -3.63 10.33 -16.10
C THR A 174 -2.29 9.58 -16.08
N ALA A 175 -1.57 9.56 -17.19
CA ALA A 175 -0.27 8.89 -17.31
C ALA A 175 0.80 9.51 -16.40
N LEU A 176 0.88 10.84 -16.34
CA LEU A 176 1.84 11.54 -15.47
C LEU A 176 1.57 11.25 -14.00
N THR A 177 0.33 11.46 -13.56
CA THR A 177 -0.06 11.26 -12.15
C THR A 177 0.04 9.80 -11.72
N TRP A 178 -0.29 8.86 -12.62
CA TRP A 178 -0.04 7.43 -12.43
C TRP A 178 1.46 7.15 -12.28
N ALA A 179 2.30 7.59 -13.22
CA ALA A 179 3.73 7.30 -13.21
C ALA A 179 4.41 7.82 -11.94
N VAL A 180 4.09 9.05 -11.51
CA VAL A 180 4.58 9.64 -10.26
C VAL A 180 4.14 8.80 -9.06
N SER A 181 2.87 8.41 -8.98
CA SER A 181 2.35 7.64 -7.85
C SER A 181 2.84 6.19 -7.84
N ALA A 182 3.04 5.58 -9.00
CA ALA A 182 3.64 4.26 -9.17
C ALA A 182 5.10 4.27 -8.74
N ALA A 183 5.86 5.28 -9.15
CA ALA A 183 7.24 5.50 -8.72
C ALA A 183 7.33 5.76 -7.21
N ALA A 184 6.41 6.54 -6.65
CA ALA A 184 6.33 6.77 -5.20
C ALA A 184 6.11 5.44 -4.47
N MET A 185 5.13 4.64 -4.87
CA MET A 185 4.88 3.35 -4.24
C MET A 185 6.04 2.36 -4.40
N ALA A 186 6.68 2.35 -5.58
CA ALA A 186 7.87 1.53 -5.85
C ALA A 186 9.06 1.93 -4.95
N GLY A 187 9.04 3.12 -4.35
CA GLY A 187 10.09 3.60 -3.46
C GLY A 187 11.24 4.24 -4.23
N ILE A 188 10.96 4.98 -5.31
CA ILE A 188 12.00 5.66 -6.11
C ILE A 188 12.34 7.02 -5.45
N PRO A 189 13.61 7.31 -5.13
CA PRO A 189 14.02 8.64 -4.66
C PRO A 189 13.75 9.73 -5.71
N PRO A 190 13.34 10.96 -5.32
CA PRO A 190 13.12 11.47 -3.97
C PRO A 190 11.64 11.45 -3.53
N LEU A 191 10.84 10.46 -3.95
CA LEU A 191 9.39 10.46 -3.71
C LEU A 191 9.02 9.98 -2.30
N SER A 192 7.80 10.32 -1.86
CA SER A 192 7.33 10.05 -0.50
C SER A 192 7.46 8.59 -0.06
N GLY A 193 7.14 7.65 -0.96
CA GLY A 193 7.20 6.23 -0.65
C GLY A 193 8.61 5.66 -0.52
N PHE A 194 9.65 6.34 -1.03
CA PHE A 194 11.03 5.97 -0.72
C PHE A 194 11.32 6.17 0.76
N PHE A 195 11.10 7.40 1.25
CA PHE A 195 11.38 7.75 2.65
C PHE A 195 10.56 6.89 3.63
N SER A 196 9.28 6.66 3.34
CA SER A 196 8.43 5.91 4.26
C SER A 196 8.70 4.41 4.25
N LYS A 197 8.94 3.80 3.08
CA LYS A 197 9.31 2.37 3.01
C LYS A 197 10.70 2.11 3.56
N ASP A 198 11.66 3.01 3.32
CA ASP A 198 13.03 2.84 3.82
C ASP A 198 13.08 2.86 5.35
N GLN A 199 12.33 3.75 6.02
CA GLN A 199 12.23 3.74 7.49
C GLN A 199 11.65 2.42 8.03
N VAL A 200 10.65 1.85 7.36
CA VAL A 200 10.08 0.55 7.74
C VAL A 200 11.08 -0.58 7.51
N ILE A 201 11.74 -0.61 6.36
CA ILE A 201 12.71 -1.67 6.01
C ILE A 201 13.93 -1.59 6.93
N SER A 202 14.52 -0.41 7.09
CA SER A 202 15.71 -0.18 7.93
C SER A 202 15.48 -0.52 9.40
N SER A 203 14.23 -0.42 9.91
CA SER A 203 13.90 -0.82 11.28
C SER A 203 14.33 -2.26 11.62
N ALA A 204 14.28 -3.18 10.66
CA ALA A 204 14.72 -4.56 10.85
C ALA A 204 16.25 -4.69 10.92
N SER A 205 16.97 -3.90 10.12
CA SER A 205 18.43 -3.85 10.19
C SER A 205 18.89 -3.25 11.52
N LEU A 206 18.28 -2.13 11.94
CA LEU A 206 18.58 -1.45 13.21
C LEU A 206 18.28 -2.33 14.42
N ALA A 207 17.26 -3.18 14.34
CA ALA A 207 16.92 -4.16 15.37
C ALA A 207 17.78 -5.45 15.32
N GLY A 208 18.81 -5.51 14.47
CA GLY A 208 19.69 -6.68 14.36
C GLY A 208 19.00 -7.92 13.78
N ARG A 209 17.98 -7.75 12.93
CA ARG A 209 17.20 -8.84 12.31
C ARG A 209 17.42 -8.89 10.79
N PRO A 210 18.61 -9.31 10.30
CA PRO A 210 18.96 -9.24 8.88
C PRO A 210 18.05 -10.08 7.98
N GLY A 211 17.54 -11.23 8.45
CA GLY A 211 16.59 -12.03 7.67
C GLY A 211 15.29 -11.30 7.34
N PHE A 212 14.75 -10.54 8.30
CA PHE A 212 13.58 -9.70 8.07
C PHE A 212 13.89 -8.52 7.15
N TRP A 213 15.08 -7.92 7.28
CA TRP A 213 15.52 -6.85 6.39
C TRP A 213 15.61 -7.31 4.93
N VAL A 214 16.25 -8.46 4.66
CA VAL A 214 16.33 -9.05 3.31
C VAL A 214 14.95 -9.38 2.76
N ALA A 215 14.06 -9.97 3.58
CA ALA A 215 12.69 -10.26 3.16
C ALA A 215 11.91 -8.97 2.81
N ALA A 216 12.08 -7.90 3.59
CA ALA A 216 11.46 -6.61 3.33
C ALA A 216 11.99 -5.95 2.04
N LEU A 217 13.29 -6.06 1.77
CA LEU A 217 13.86 -5.65 0.48
C LEU A 217 13.29 -6.46 -0.69
N ALA A 218 13.13 -7.77 -0.55
CA ALA A 218 12.50 -8.60 -1.57
C ALA A 218 11.06 -8.16 -1.85
N GLY A 219 10.26 -7.88 -0.82
CA GLY A 219 8.92 -7.31 -0.98
C GLY A 219 8.93 -5.94 -1.68
N ALA A 220 9.92 -5.09 -1.40
CA ALA A 220 10.05 -3.77 -2.01
C ALA A 220 10.40 -3.90 -3.50
N PHE A 221 11.29 -4.84 -3.83
CA PHE A 221 11.60 -5.20 -5.20
C PHE A 221 10.38 -5.72 -5.96
N LEU A 222 9.59 -6.63 -5.37
CA LEU A 222 8.34 -7.10 -5.97
C LEU A 222 7.38 -5.94 -6.26
N THR A 223 7.33 -4.93 -5.36
CA THR A 223 6.56 -3.70 -5.58
C THR A 223 6.96 -2.99 -6.88
N ALA A 224 8.27 -2.79 -7.07
CA ALA A 224 8.78 -2.17 -8.28
C ALA A 224 8.47 -2.99 -9.54
N VAL A 225 8.57 -4.33 -9.45
CA VAL A 225 8.29 -5.24 -10.57
C VAL A 225 6.82 -5.16 -10.99
N TYR A 226 5.86 -5.37 -10.09
CA TYR A 226 4.45 -5.39 -10.49
C TYR A 226 3.95 -4.00 -10.92
N MET A 227 4.46 -2.91 -10.30
CA MET A 227 4.11 -1.56 -10.75
C MET A 227 4.74 -1.19 -12.07
N GLY A 228 5.98 -1.61 -12.31
CA GLY A 228 6.63 -1.47 -13.61
C GLY A 228 5.82 -2.19 -14.69
N ARG A 229 5.44 -3.46 -14.45
CA ARG A 229 4.60 -4.25 -15.35
C ARG A 229 3.28 -3.54 -15.66
N GLY A 230 2.49 -3.21 -14.63
CA GLY A 230 1.18 -2.57 -14.82
C GLY A 230 1.27 -1.22 -15.53
N THR A 231 2.26 -0.40 -15.17
CA THR A 231 2.51 0.89 -15.83
C THR A 231 2.88 0.72 -17.30
N PHE A 232 3.75 -0.25 -17.61
CA PHE A 232 4.16 -0.53 -18.99
C PHE A 232 2.99 -1.03 -19.84
N LEU A 233 2.23 -2.00 -19.33
CA LEU A 233 1.08 -2.59 -20.03
C LEU A 233 -0.03 -1.59 -20.30
N ALA A 234 -0.29 -0.67 -19.36
CA ALA A 234 -1.34 0.33 -19.51
C ALA A 234 -0.90 1.50 -20.43
N PHE A 235 0.25 2.11 -20.18
CA PHE A 235 0.59 3.41 -20.76
C PHE A 235 1.59 3.36 -21.91
N PHE A 236 2.37 2.29 -22.03
CA PHE A 236 3.43 2.16 -23.03
C PHE A 236 3.13 1.00 -23.99
N GLY A 237 4.01 0.79 -24.98
CA GLY A 237 3.81 -0.23 -26.01
C GLY A 237 2.82 0.19 -27.10
N ARG A 238 2.33 -0.80 -27.85
CA ARG A 238 1.35 -0.59 -28.93
C ARG A 238 -0.06 -0.53 -28.34
N PRO A 239 -0.94 0.37 -28.83
CA PRO A 239 -2.35 0.35 -28.50
C PRO A 239 -2.98 -1.02 -28.83
N ARG A 240 -3.82 -1.52 -27.91
CA ARG A 240 -4.54 -2.81 -28.02
C ARG A 240 -6.04 -2.66 -27.77
N TYR A 241 -6.54 -1.43 -27.91
CA TYR A 241 -7.93 -1.06 -27.78
C TYR A 241 -8.43 -0.46 -29.09
N ASP A 242 -9.74 -0.51 -29.27
CA ASP A 242 -10.43 0.25 -30.31
C ASP A 242 -10.91 1.61 -29.75
N GLY A 243 -11.11 2.61 -30.62
CA GLY A 243 -11.63 3.91 -30.23
C GLY A 243 -10.58 4.98 -29.90
N HIS A 244 -11.04 6.07 -29.27
CA HIS A 244 -10.26 7.29 -29.03
C HIS A 244 -10.24 7.60 -27.53
N PRO A 245 -9.27 7.06 -26.77
CA PRO A 245 -9.18 7.38 -25.36
C PRO A 245 -8.95 8.86 -25.12
N HIS A 246 -9.43 9.32 -23.98
CA HIS A 246 -9.29 10.70 -23.56
C HIS A 246 -9.00 10.79 -22.06
N ASP A 247 -8.29 11.83 -21.65
CA ASP A 247 -8.21 12.18 -20.25
C ASP A 247 -9.60 12.45 -19.65
N PRO A 248 -9.77 12.28 -18.32
CA PRO A 248 -11.06 12.43 -17.67
C PRO A 248 -11.48 13.91 -17.60
N PRO A 249 -12.76 14.20 -17.27
CA PRO A 249 -13.24 15.56 -17.11
C PRO A 249 -12.43 16.34 -16.06
N ALA A 250 -12.45 17.68 -16.16
CA ALA A 250 -11.61 18.57 -15.34
C ALA A 250 -11.65 18.29 -13.81
N PRO A 251 -12.82 18.02 -13.19
CA PRO A 251 -12.87 17.74 -11.76
C PRO A 251 -12.02 16.52 -11.35
N MET A 252 -12.05 15.44 -12.14
CA MET A 252 -11.24 14.24 -11.86
C MET A 252 -9.75 14.53 -12.05
N ARG A 253 -9.38 15.27 -13.10
CA ARG A 253 -7.99 15.68 -13.35
C ARG A 253 -7.41 16.50 -12.19
N ILE A 254 -8.17 17.44 -11.65
CA ILE A 254 -7.73 18.25 -10.50
C ILE A 254 -7.43 17.36 -9.29
N VAL A 255 -8.29 16.37 -9.02
CA VAL A 255 -8.09 15.43 -7.91
C VAL A 255 -6.84 14.56 -8.14
N LEU A 256 -6.63 14.05 -9.36
CA LEU A 256 -5.42 13.28 -9.70
C LEU A 256 -4.14 14.11 -9.53
N LEU A 257 -4.14 15.35 -10.00
CA LEU A 257 -3.00 16.26 -9.87
C LEU A 257 -2.71 16.58 -8.40
N ALA A 258 -3.74 16.84 -7.60
CA ALA A 258 -3.59 17.09 -6.17
C ALA A 258 -3.00 15.87 -5.43
N LEU A 259 -3.53 14.67 -5.69
CA LEU A 259 -3.03 13.44 -5.07
C LEU A 259 -1.63 13.07 -5.56
N GLY A 260 -1.34 13.25 -6.85
CA GLY A 260 0.00 13.07 -7.41
C GLY A 260 1.01 14.03 -6.81
N ALA A 261 0.63 15.30 -6.60
CA ALA A 261 1.48 16.27 -5.89
C ALA A 261 1.74 15.83 -4.45
N LEU A 262 0.72 15.37 -3.72
CA LEU A 262 0.86 14.82 -2.36
C LEU A 262 1.75 13.56 -2.34
N ALA A 263 1.74 12.73 -3.37
CA ALA A 263 2.65 11.58 -3.50
C ALA A 263 4.12 12.01 -3.68
N VAL A 264 4.38 13.22 -4.20
CA VAL A 264 5.73 13.81 -4.25
C VAL A 264 6.09 14.41 -2.91
N ILE A 265 5.30 15.37 -2.41
CA ILE A 265 5.67 16.20 -1.25
C ILE A 265 5.43 15.50 0.09
N GLY A 266 4.66 14.42 0.12
CA GLY A 266 4.35 13.68 1.35
C GLY A 266 5.61 13.16 2.07
N GLY A 267 6.73 13.01 1.36
CA GLY A 267 8.03 12.63 1.93
C GLY A 267 8.56 13.63 2.96
N ILE A 268 8.21 14.91 2.81
CA ILE A 268 8.62 16.00 3.71
C ILE A 268 8.13 15.75 5.13
N LEU A 269 6.97 15.10 5.30
CA LEU A 269 6.43 14.76 6.61
C LEU A 269 7.37 13.83 7.40
N GLY A 270 8.04 12.90 6.72
CA GLY A 270 8.99 11.97 7.35
C GLY A 270 10.32 12.59 7.70
N LEU A 271 10.78 13.59 6.94
CA LEU A 271 12.01 14.35 7.22
C LEU A 271 11.87 15.22 8.48
N SER A 272 10.66 15.66 8.80
CA SER A 272 10.38 16.41 10.03
C SER A 272 10.31 15.48 11.26
N ALA A 273 9.84 14.25 11.08
CA ALA A 273 9.68 13.27 12.16
C ALA A 273 10.99 12.62 12.62
N SER A 274 12.05 12.63 11.80
CA SER A 274 13.39 12.14 12.19
C SER A 274 14.21 13.13 13.01
N ASN A 275 13.74 14.38 13.15
CA ASN A 275 14.43 15.46 13.85
C ASN A 275 13.79 15.80 15.22
N GLY A 276 12.91 14.95 15.74
CA GLY A 276 12.20 15.12 17.01
C GLY A 276 12.35 13.94 17.95
#